data_AF-A0A441W2V1-F1
#
_entry.id   AF-A0A441W2V1-F1
#
_cell.length_a   1.000
_cell.length_b   1.000
_cell.length_c   1.000
_cell.angle_alpha   90.00
_cell.angle_beta   90.00
_cell.angle_gamma   90.00
#
_symmetry.space_group_name_H-M   'P 1'
#
loop_
_entity.id
_entity.type
_entity.pdbx_description
1 polymer ?
#
loop_
_entity_poly.entity_id
_entity_poly.type
_entity_poly.pdbx_seq_one_letter_code
_entity_poly.pdbx_strand_id
1 'polypeptide(L)'
;MMDVQFRIDRRYQLHFCGACLGSLIANGTKVWVDPAEEVKPFDLIAVVLRPLEIGPYAGFINSMGDDGFMGICKIFLGTRTSTTGEKLYLVAQLNPPAISPIPESAIEALHKVIAPVEEAADTDLDEGTRGALELLLPFAVECLQEPVNPAWNPSEAAA
;
A
#
# COMPACT_ATOMS: atom_id res chain seq x y z
N MET A 1 14.83 -7.97 33.25
CA MET A 1 15.56 -8.47 32.07
C MET A 1 14.98 -7.70 30.91
N MET A 2 15.68 -6.68 30.41
CA MET A 2 15.24 -5.88 29.27
C MET A 2 15.64 -6.62 28.01
N ASP A 3 14.66 -7.08 27.24
CA ASP A 3 14.89 -7.56 25.88
C ASP A 3 15.26 -6.36 25.01
N VAL A 4 16.54 -6.26 24.67
CA VAL A 4 17.02 -5.33 23.65
C VAL A 4 16.82 -6.03 22.31
N GLN A 5 15.66 -5.81 21.68
CA GLN A 5 15.46 -6.19 20.29
C GLN A 5 16.28 -5.24 19.40
N PHE A 6 17.37 -5.75 18.84
CA PHE A 6 18.07 -5.09 17.74
C PHE A 6 17.15 -5.10 16.52
N ARG A 7 16.45 -3.99 16.25
CA ARG A 7 15.76 -3.79 14.98
C ARG A 7 16.83 -3.69 13.88
N ILE A 8 16.99 -4.74 13.08
CA ILE A 8 17.68 -4.62 11.79
C ILE A 8 16.81 -3.66 10.97
N ASP A 9 17.35 -2.51 10.57
CA ASP A 9 16.65 -1.53 9.75
C ASP A 9 16.39 -2.14 8.35
N ARG A 10 15.23 -2.78 8.19
CA ARG A 10 14.78 -3.45 6.96
C ARG A 10 13.97 -2.53 6.06
N ARG A 11 14.07 -1.22 6.26
CA ARG A 11 13.38 -0.26 5.40
C ARG A 11 13.89 -0.37 3.98
N TYR A 12 12.98 -0.23 3.03
CA TYR A 12 13.30 -0.20 1.62
C TYR A 12 12.66 1.00 0.95
N GLN A 13 13.18 1.35 -0.23
CA GLN A 13 12.67 2.45 -1.02
C GLN A 13 11.83 1.94 -2.17
N LEU A 14 10.75 2.66 -2.46
CA LEU A 14 9.98 2.52 -3.69
C LEU A 14 9.98 3.84 -4.45
N HIS A 15 9.90 3.74 -5.76
CA HIS A 15 9.68 4.88 -6.63
C HIS A 15 8.19 4.91 -6.99
N PHE A 16 7.48 5.96 -6.55
CA PHE A 16 6.08 6.12 -6.91
C PHE A 16 5.96 6.58 -8.35
N CYS A 17 5.32 5.76 -9.18
CA CYS A 17 5.04 6.05 -10.58
C CYS A 17 3.52 6.10 -10.79
N GLY A 18 3.02 7.20 -11.33
CA GLY A 18 1.61 7.43 -11.64
C GLY A 18 1.04 8.68 -10.96
N ALA A 19 -0.25 8.92 -11.19
CA ALA A 19 -0.96 10.09 -10.67
C ALA A 19 -2.16 9.70 -9.77
N CYS A 20 -2.28 8.42 -9.41
CA CYS A 20 -3.49 7.90 -8.76
C CYS A 20 -3.72 8.43 -7.33
N LEU A 21 -2.70 9.01 -6.69
CA LEU A 21 -2.79 9.58 -5.35
C LEU A 21 -2.94 11.12 -5.35
N GLY A 22 -3.28 11.73 -6.50
CA GLY A 22 -3.49 13.17 -6.58
C GLY A 22 -2.22 13.96 -6.22
N SER A 23 -2.38 15.09 -5.51
CA SER A 23 -1.25 15.87 -4.98
C SER A 23 -0.70 15.33 -3.65
N LEU A 24 -1.24 14.24 -3.10
CA LEU A 24 -0.73 13.64 -1.86
C LEU A 24 0.70 13.13 -2.02
N ILE A 25 1.04 12.61 -3.21
CA ILE A 25 2.40 12.22 -3.57
C ILE A 25 2.62 12.48 -5.06
N ALA A 26 3.64 13.28 -5.35
CA ALA A 26 4.01 13.60 -6.73
C ALA A 26 4.52 12.35 -7.47
N ASN A 27 4.20 12.27 -8.76
CA ASN A 27 4.80 11.27 -9.64
C ASN A 27 6.32 11.42 -9.65
N GLY A 28 7.05 10.31 -9.50
CA GLY A 28 8.51 10.31 -9.41
C GLY A 28 9.06 10.44 -7.99
N THR A 29 8.20 10.56 -6.97
CA THR A 29 8.65 10.64 -5.59
C THR A 29 9.18 9.30 -5.11
N LYS A 30 10.36 9.31 -4.49
CA LYS A 30 10.87 8.16 -3.72
C LYS A 30 10.25 8.17 -2.34
N VAL A 31 9.83 6.99 -1.87
CA VAL A 31 9.25 6.81 -0.53
C VAL A 31 9.97 5.73 0.25
N TRP A 32 10.05 5.93 1.57
CA TRP A 32 10.50 4.91 2.52
C TRP A 32 9.34 4.05 2.98
N VAL A 33 9.57 2.75 3.01
CA VAL A 33 8.63 1.75 3.51
C VAL A 33 9.22 1.05 4.72
N ASP A 34 8.44 0.93 5.78
CA ASP A 34 8.81 0.21 7.01
C ASP A 34 7.98 -1.08 7.12
N PRO A 35 8.61 -2.26 6.99
CA PRO A 35 7.91 -3.53 7.06
C PRO A 35 7.53 -3.96 8.48
N ALA A 36 7.98 -3.23 9.52
CA ALA A 36 7.69 -3.56 10.91
C ALA A 36 6.56 -2.71 11.53
N GLU A 37 6.15 -1.65 10.84
CA GLU A 37 5.14 -0.72 11.36
C GLU A 37 3.72 -1.21 11.07
N GLU A 38 2.85 -1.09 12.08
CA GLU A 38 1.42 -1.33 11.92
C GLU A 38 0.77 -0.25 11.06
N VAL A 39 -0.28 -0.64 10.36
CA VAL A 39 -1.04 0.22 9.45
C VAL A 39 -2.39 0.57 10.08
N LYS A 40 -2.76 1.84 10.02
CA LYS A 40 -4.09 2.35 10.39
C LYS A 40 -4.76 3.04 9.19
N PRO A 41 -6.09 3.23 9.19
CA PRO A 41 -6.78 3.94 8.13
C PRO A 41 -6.13 5.29 7.81
N PHE A 42 -6.10 5.62 6.52
CA PHE A 42 -5.43 6.77 5.91
C PHE A 42 -3.90 6.74 5.89
N ASP A 43 -3.25 5.70 6.40
CA ASP A 43 -1.83 5.48 6.10
C ASP A 43 -1.64 5.16 4.62
N LEU A 44 -0.54 5.64 4.05
CA LEU A 44 -0.04 5.16 2.77
C LEU A 44 0.62 3.80 2.98
N ILE A 45 0.37 2.88 2.05
CA ILE A 45 0.90 1.52 2.08
C ILE A 45 1.49 1.13 0.73
N ALA A 46 2.52 0.29 0.81
CA ALA A 46 3.00 -0.49 -0.31
C ALA A 46 2.35 -1.88 -0.25
N VAL A 47 1.71 -2.30 -1.33
CA VAL A 47 1.12 -3.63 -1.48
C VAL A 47 1.85 -4.34 -2.61
N VAL A 48 2.46 -5.47 -2.30
CA VAL A 48 3.06 -6.38 -3.28
C VAL A 48 2.01 -7.42 -3.62
N LEU A 49 1.59 -7.47 -4.89
CA LEU A 49 0.64 -8.47 -5.35
C LEU A 49 1.36 -9.77 -5.66
N ARG A 50 0.78 -10.89 -5.23
CA ARG A 50 1.27 -12.23 -5.57
C ARG A 50 0.90 -12.55 -7.03
N PRO A 51 1.79 -13.17 -7.83
CA PRO A 51 1.40 -13.75 -9.12
C PRO A 51 0.20 -14.67 -8.97
N LEU A 52 -0.85 -14.43 -9.76
CA LEU A 52 -2.01 -15.29 -9.80
C LEU A 52 -2.18 -15.85 -11.21
N GLU A 53 -2.23 -17.18 -11.33
CA GLU A 53 -2.55 -17.85 -12.61
C GLU A 53 -4.02 -17.61 -13.00
N ILE A 54 -4.91 -17.54 -12.00
CA ILE A 54 -6.35 -17.30 -12.15
C ILE A 54 -6.86 -16.40 -11.02
N GLY A 55 -7.93 -15.64 -11.28
CA GLY A 55 -8.59 -14.81 -10.27
C GLY A 55 -8.84 -13.37 -10.72
N PRO A 56 -9.58 -12.59 -9.92
CA PRO A 56 -10.04 -11.26 -10.31
C PRO A 56 -8.88 -10.25 -10.52
N TYR A 57 -7.71 -10.51 -9.93
CA TYR A 57 -6.51 -9.68 -10.07
C TYR A 57 -5.52 -10.20 -11.12
N ALA A 58 -5.71 -11.41 -11.65
CA ALA A 58 -4.74 -12.04 -12.56
C ALA A 58 -4.50 -11.19 -13.81
N GLY A 59 -5.56 -10.66 -14.44
CA GLY A 59 -5.43 -9.79 -15.62
C GLY A 59 -4.66 -8.50 -15.33
N PHE A 60 -4.87 -7.91 -14.14
CA PHE A 60 -4.14 -6.71 -13.73
C PHE A 60 -2.65 -7.01 -13.52
N ILE A 61 -2.34 -8.05 -12.74
CA ILE A 61 -0.96 -8.49 -12.47
C ILE A 61 -0.24 -8.83 -13.79
N ASN A 62 -0.86 -9.63 -14.65
CA ASN A 62 -0.26 -10.13 -15.89
C ASN A 62 -0.12 -9.05 -16.99
N SER A 63 -0.88 -7.95 -16.93
CA SER A 63 -0.78 -6.86 -17.91
C SER A 63 0.46 -5.98 -17.74
N MET A 64 1.23 -6.16 -16.67
CA MET A 64 2.27 -5.22 -16.24
C MET A 64 3.70 -5.79 -16.32
N GLY A 65 3.89 -6.98 -16.90
CA GLY A 65 5.20 -7.56 -17.26
C GLY A 65 5.51 -8.93 -16.65
N ASP A 66 6.49 -9.63 -17.24
CA ASP A 66 6.85 -11.03 -16.92
C ASP A 66 7.68 -11.20 -15.63
N ASP A 67 8.15 -10.12 -14.98
CA ASP A 67 9.06 -10.16 -13.82
C ASP A 67 8.35 -10.18 -12.44
N GLY A 68 7.09 -10.62 -12.42
CA GLY A 68 6.50 -11.33 -11.27
C GLY A 68 6.02 -10.52 -10.05
N PHE A 69 6.51 -9.31 -9.76
CA PHE A 69 6.04 -8.59 -8.57
C PHE A 69 5.77 -7.11 -8.82
N MET A 70 4.53 -6.70 -8.51
CA MET A 70 4.10 -5.32 -8.58
C MET A 70 3.86 -4.78 -7.17
N GLY A 71 4.64 -3.78 -6.78
CA GLY A 71 4.32 -2.91 -5.67
C GLY A 71 3.36 -1.80 -6.13
N ILE A 72 2.14 -1.76 -5.59
CA ILE A 72 1.26 -0.60 -5.72
C ILE A 72 1.33 0.24 -4.44
N CYS A 73 1.33 1.57 -4.59
CA CYS A 73 1.17 2.50 -3.48
C CYS A 73 -0.29 2.95 -3.40
N LYS A 74 -0.94 2.77 -2.25
CA LYS A 74 -2.37 3.07 -2.04
C LYS A 74 -2.60 3.63 -0.64
N ILE A 75 -3.78 4.20 -0.42
CA ILE A 75 -4.25 4.60 0.91
C ILE A 75 -4.96 3.41 1.54
N PHE A 76 -4.59 3.02 2.75
CA PHE A 76 -5.30 1.98 3.48
C PHE A 76 -6.59 2.54 4.08
N LEU A 77 -7.72 1.86 3.90
CA LEU A 77 -8.99 2.24 4.51
C LEU A 77 -9.43 1.30 5.64
N GLY A 78 -8.89 0.09 5.69
CA GLY A 78 -9.21 -0.89 6.71
C GLY A 78 -9.38 -2.30 6.14
N THR A 79 -9.92 -3.21 6.93
CA THR A 79 -10.18 -4.59 6.50
C THR A 79 -11.65 -4.97 6.68
N ARG A 80 -12.12 -5.92 5.87
CA ARG A 80 -13.44 -6.55 6.02
C ARG A 80 -13.34 -8.04 5.76
N THR A 81 -14.26 -8.80 6.32
CA THR A 81 -14.43 -10.20 5.97
C THR A 81 -15.46 -10.31 4.85
N SER A 82 -15.11 -10.99 3.76
CA SER A 82 -16.02 -11.32 2.66
C SER A 82 -17.09 -12.33 3.10
N THR A 83 -18.10 -12.53 2.25
CA THR A 83 -19.15 -13.55 2.51
C THR A 83 -18.63 -14.98 2.50
N THR A 84 -17.46 -15.23 1.91
CA THR A 84 -16.78 -16.53 1.91
C THR A 84 -15.83 -16.71 3.10
N GLY A 85 -15.72 -15.71 3.98
CA GLY A 85 -14.83 -15.72 5.15
C GLY A 85 -13.41 -15.21 4.87
N GLU A 86 -13.07 -14.92 3.62
CA GLU A 86 -11.76 -14.37 3.25
C GLU A 86 -11.62 -12.91 3.69
N LYS A 87 -10.46 -12.55 4.24
CA LYS A 87 -10.12 -11.17 4.62
C LYS A 87 -9.82 -10.34 3.37
N LEU A 88 -10.44 -9.16 3.30
CA LEU A 88 -10.28 -8.17 2.25
C LEU A 88 -9.61 -6.94 2.84
N TYR A 89 -8.56 -6.46 2.17
CA TYR A 89 -7.91 -5.19 2.45
C TYR A 89 -8.55 -4.12 1.58
N LEU A 90 -9.20 -3.14 2.19
CA LEU A 90 -9.78 -2.01 1.48
C LEU A 90 -8.70 -0.97 1.26
N VAL A 91 -8.35 -0.74 0.00
CA VAL A 91 -7.36 0.27 -0.38
C VAL A 91 -7.99 1.30 -1.31
N ALA A 92 -7.44 2.50 -1.34
CA ALA A 92 -7.98 3.59 -2.10
C ALA A 92 -6.94 4.38 -2.89
N GLN A 93 -7.47 5.11 -3.86
CA GLN A 93 -6.77 6.10 -4.65
C GLN A 93 -7.66 7.34 -4.80
N LEU A 94 -7.06 8.46 -5.24
CA LEU A 94 -7.66 9.78 -5.24
C LEU A 94 -7.94 10.33 -6.64
N ASN A 95 -7.31 9.77 -7.69
CA ASN A 95 -7.51 10.23 -9.06
C ASN A 95 -7.63 9.05 -10.07
N PRO A 96 -8.87 8.68 -10.48
CA PRO A 96 -10.14 9.09 -9.85
C PRO A 96 -10.28 8.50 -8.43
N PRO A 97 -11.12 9.08 -7.56
CA PRO A 97 -11.44 8.50 -6.25
C PRO A 97 -12.04 7.12 -6.42
N ALA A 98 -11.39 6.10 -5.88
CA ALA A 98 -11.84 4.72 -6.00
C ALA A 98 -11.40 3.88 -4.80
N ILE A 99 -12.22 2.87 -4.49
CA ILE A 99 -11.94 1.85 -3.48
C ILE A 99 -11.76 0.53 -4.19
N SER A 100 -10.68 -0.17 -3.88
CA SER A 100 -10.35 -1.49 -4.41
C SER A 100 -10.22 -2.49 -3.25
N PRO A 101 -11.10 -3.49 -3.17
CA PRO A 101 -10.97 -4.56 -2.19
C PRO A 101 -9.96 -5.61 -2.70
N ILE A 102 -8.82 -5.76 -2.02
CA ILE A 102 -7.81 -6.76 -2.37
C ILE A 102 -7.94 -7.96 -1.40
N PRO A 103 -8.21 -9.18 -1.90
CA PRO A 103 -8.25 -10.36 -1.05
C PRO A 103 -6.86 -10.67 -0.51
N GLU A 104 -6.78 -11.15 0.74
CA GLU A 104 -5.51 -11.52 1.38
C GLU A 104 -4.71 -12.53 0.56
N SER A 105 -5.38 -13.46 -0.13
CA SER A 105 -4.73 -14.46 -0.99
C SER A 105 -3.98 -13.87 -2.19
N ALA A 106 -4.29 -12.63 -2.57
CA ALA A 106 -3.61 -11.90 -3.65
C ALA A 106 -2.45 -11.03 -3.17
N ILE A 107 -2.20 -10.95 -1.86
CA ILE A 107 -1.15 -10.09 -1.28
C ILE A 107 0.04 -10.96 -0.91
N GLU A 108 1.20 -10.63 -1.48
CA GLU A 108 2.48 -11.21 -1.08
C GLU A 108 3.09 -10.48 0.12
N ALA A 109 2.97 -9.15 0.15
CA ALA A 109 3.38 -8.31 1.26
C ALA A 109 2.59 -7.00 1.33
N LEU A 110 2.42 -6.43 2.53
CA LEU A 110 1.77 -5.14 2.76
C LEU A 110 2.47 -4.42 3.91
N HIS A 111 3.05 -3.26 3.61
CA HIS A 111 3.89 -2.50 4.53
C HIS A 111 3.55 -1.01 4.52
N LYS A 112 3.81 -0.33 5.63
CA LYS A 112 3.54 1.10 5.79
C LYS A 112 4.56 1.96 5.06
N VAL A 113 4.09 2.96 4.32
CA VAL A 113 4.93 4.04 3.79
C VAL A 113 5.08 5.11 4.89
N ILE A 114 6.32 5.41 5.27
CA ILE A 114 6.60 6.27 6.43
C ILE A 114 7.08 7.68 6.09
N ALA A 115 7.56 7.93 4.86
CA ALA A 115 7.94 9.26 4.41
C ALA A 115 8.18 9.30 2.88
N PRO A 116 7.91 10.41 2.19
CA PRO A 116 8.70 10.76 1.02
C PRO A 116 10.17 11.02 1.42
N VAL A 117 11.11 10.61 0.57
CA VAL A 117 12.57 10.72 0.79
C VAL A 117 13.07 12.15 0.53
N GLU A 118 12.36 12.90 -0.31
CA GLU A 118 12.66 14.28 -0.65
C GLU A 118 11.64 15.18 0.04
N GLU A 119 12.14 16.27 0.62
CA GLU A 119 11.41 17.26 1.41
C GLU A 119 9.96 17.34 0.96
N ALA A 120 9.05 16.88 1.83
CA ALA A 120 7.64 17.15 1.66
C ALA A 120 7.51 18.67 1.59
N ALA A 121 7.49 19.20 0.37
CA ALA A 121 7.12 20.57 0.13
C ALA A 121 5.79 20.75 0.86
N ASP A 122 5.71 21.85 1.59
CA ASP A 122 4.53 22.33 2.30
C ASP A 122 3.45 22.69 1.26
N THR A 123 3.03 21.72 0.47
CA THR A 123 2.04 21.84 -0.57
C THR A 123 0.71 21.49 0.06
N ASP A 124 -0.05 22.54 0.36
CA ASP A 124 -1.48 22.44 0.57
C ASP A 124 -2.08 21.49 -0.48
N LEU A 125 -2.78 20.45 -0.01
CA LEU A 125 -3.50 19.54 -0.89
C LEU A 125 -4.44 20.37 -1.79
N ASP A 126 -4.39 20.11 -3.09
CA ASP A 126 -5.32 20.75 -4.02
C ASP A 126 -6.78 20.38 -3.66
N GLU A 127 -7.73 21.20 -4.12
CA GLU A 127 -9.15 21.01 -3.82
C GLU A 127 -9.67 19.66 -4.29
N GLY A 128 -9.18 19.15 -5.42
CA GLY A 128 -9.58 17.84 -5.95
C GLY A 128 -9.12 16.70 -5.05
N THR A 129 -7.90 16.77 -4.54
CA THR A 129 -7.30 15.80 -3.62
C THR A 129 -8.00 15.82 -2.27
N ARG A 130 -8.34 17.01 -1.75
CA ARG A 130 -9.13 17.15 -0.53
C ARG A 130 -10.54 16.57 -0.70
N GLY A 131 -11.23 16.93 -1.78
CA GLY A 131 -12.57 16.38 -2.09
C GLY A 131 -12.55 14.87 -2.28
N ALA A 132 -11.50 14.32 -2.90
CA ALA A 132 -11.31 12.87 -3.03
C ALA A 132 -11.17 12.18 -1.68
N LEU A 133 -10.39 12.73 -0.75
CA LEU A 133 -10.27 12.20 0.62
C LEU A 133 -11.60 12.22 1.36
N GLU A 134 -12.36 13.33 1.24
CA GLU A 134 -13.69 13.46 1.86
C GLU A 134 -14.67 12.37 1.38
N LEU A 135 -14.62 12.02 0.08
CA LEU A 135 -15.44 10.93 -0.47
C LEU A 135 -15.07 9.55 0.09
N LEU A 136 -13.83 9.36 0.55
CA LEU A 136 -13.34 8.09 1.10
C LEU A 136 -13.61 7.94 2.61
N LEU A 137 -13.77 9.05 3.34
CA LEU A 137 -14.03 9.06 4.80
C LEU A 137 -15.09 8.04 5.26
N PRO A 138 -16.26 7.92 4.61
CA PRO A 138 -17.31 7.00 5.07
C PRO A 138 -16.96 5.51 4.97
N PHE A 139 -15.89 5.17 4.24
CA PHE A 139 -15.50 3.78 3.98
C PHE A 139 -14.33 3.32 4.84
N ALA A 140 -13.72 4.24 5.61
CA ALA A 140 -12.70 3.88 6.57
C ALA A 140 -13.28 2.99 7.67
N VAL A 141 -12.59 1.90 7.97
CA VAL A 141 -12.91 0.98 9.06
C VAL A 141 -11.81 1.11 10.08
N GLU A 142 -12.16 1.56 11.29
CA GLU A 142 -11.20 1.66 12.38
C GLU A 142 -10.62 0.28 12.69
N CYS A 143 -9.34 0.09 12.37
CA CYS A 143 -8.58 -1.10 12.67
C CYS A 143 -7.10 -0.78 12.75
N LEU A 144 -6.37 -1.59 13.51
CA LEU A 144 -4.91 -1.63 13.47
C LEU A 144 -4.51 -2.94 12.79
N GLN A 145 -3.71 -2.84 11.74
CA GLN A 145 -3.35 -3.95 10.88
C GLN A 145 -1.85 -4.21 10.95
N GLU A 146 -1.48 -5.41 11.39
CA GLU A 146 -0.11 -5.89 11.31
C GLU A 146 0.37 -5.96 9.85
N PRO A 147 1.68 -5.76 9.59
CA PRO A 147 2.25 -5.92 8.26
C PRO A 147 2.01 -7.34 7.72
N VAL A 148 1.71 -7.45 6.43
CA VAL A 148 1.63 -8.75 5.76
C VAL A 148 3.03 -9.10 5.27
N ASN A 149 3.54 -10.25 5.69
CA ASN A 149 4.86 -10.76 5.34
C ASN A 149 6.01 -9.75 5.59
N PRO A 150 6.26 -9.35 6.86
CA PRO A 150 7.28 -8.37 7.23
C PRO A 150 8.72 -8.80 6.88
N ALA A 151 8.92 -10.07 6.54
CA ALA A 151 10.20 -10.59 6.09
C ALA A 151 10.49 -10.33 4.62
N TRP A 152 9.46 -10.02 3.82
CA TRP A 152 9.59 -9.79 2.38
C TRP A 152 10.51 -8.60 2.09
N ASN A 153 11.37 -8.76 1.09
CA ASN A 153 12.34 -7.76 0.66
C ASN A 153 12.41 -7.71 -0.88
N PRO A 154 12.40 -6.51 -1.49
CA PRO A 154 12.50 -6.38 -2.95
C PRO A 154 13.77 -6.99 -3.57
N SER A 155 14.86 -7.15 -2.81
CA SER A 155 16.10 -7.75 -3.33
C SER A 155 16.07 -9.28 -3.48
N GLU A 156 15.19 -9.98 -2.75
CA GLU A 156 15.02 -11.44 -2.87
C GLU A 156 14.10 -11.84 -4.04
N ALA A 157 13.29 -10.90 -4.53
CA ALA A 157 12.36 -11.12 -5.63
C ALA A 157 13.01 -11.11 -7.03
N ALA A 158 14.29 -10.74 -7.14
CA ALA A 158 15.05 -10.65 -8.38
C ALA A 158 16.05 -11.82 -8.58
N ALA A 159 15.91 -12.90 -7.83
CA ALA A 159 16.79 -14.08 -7.84
C ALA A 159 16.10 -15.33 -8.40
#